data_AF-A0A6P0I0F3-F1
#
_entry.id   AF-A0A6P0I0F3-F1
#
_cell.length_a   1.000
_cell.length_b   1.000
_cell.length_c   1.000
_cell.angle_alpha   90.00
_cell.angle_beta   90.00
_cell.angle_gamma   90.00
#
_symmetry.space_group_name_H-M   'P 1'
#
loop_
_entity.id
_entity.type
_entity.pdbx_description
1 polymer ?
#
loop_
_entity_poly.entity_id
_entity_poly.type
_entity_poly.pdbx_seq_one_letter_code
_entity_poly.pdbx_strand_id
1 'polypeptide(L)'
;MLKVLQVLDSPTINFLLLIKEELSNFLGDLLIWTILALILYIVVFYGARSLFRRLNNEIGILTLNILQTPLPIIFILIFLKIAISNLESLEYLAIIQRLLTAAIILISTYLVSALFT
;
A
#
# COMPACT_ATOMS: atom_id res chain seq x y z
N MET A 1 44.99 11.15 -6.77
CA MET A 1 43.59 11.36 -6.35
C MET A 1 42.59 11.46 -7.51
N LEU A 2 43.01 11.69 -8.78
CA LEU A 2 42.13 11.68 -9.96
C LEU A 2 41.94 10.32 -10.66
N LYS A 3 42.81 9.33 -10.42
CA LYS A 3 42.74 8.02 -11.11
C LYS A 3 41.69 7.06 -10.55
N VAL A 4 41.20 7.28 -9.33
CA VAL A 4 40.17 6.41 -8.71
C VAL A 4 38.79 6.65 -9.33
N LEU A 5 38.55 7.86 -9.89
CA LEU A 5 37.31 8.20 -10.60
C LEU A 5 37.25 7.66 -12.04
N GLN A 6 38.37 7.18 -12.59
CA GLN A 6 38.41 6.58 -13.94
C GLN A 6 38.21 5.05 -13.92
N VAL A 7 38.22 4.42 -12.74
CA VAL A 7 38.10 2.96 -12.56
C VAL A 7 36.66 2.53 -12.23
N LEU A 8 35.75 3.47 -11.95
CA LEU A 8 34.33 3.17 -12.10
C LEU A 8 34.01 3.18 -13.60
N ASP A 9 34.03 2.01 -14.22
CA ASP A 9 33.61 1.82 -15.60
C ASP A 9 32.25 2.50 -15.81
N SER A 10 32.11 3.25 -16.91
CA SER A 10 30.88 3.94 -17.35
C SER A 10 29.56 3.13 -17.19
N PRO A 11 29.51 1.80 -17.34
CA PRO A 11 28.31 0.99 -17.09
C PRO A 11 27.84 1.01 -15.63
N THR A 12 28.77 1.06 -14.67
CA THR A 12 28.43 1.03 -13.23
C THR A 12 27.76 2.31 -12.76
N ILE A 13 28.20 3.46 -13.29
CA ILE A 13 27.61 4.77 -13.00
C ILE A 13 26.21 4.86 -13.61
N ASN A 14 26.03 4.37 -14.84
CA ASN A 14 24.72 4.33 -15.50
C ASN A 14 23.74 3.40 -14.77
N PHE A 15 24.20 2.25 -14.28
CA PHE A 15 23.38 1.32 -13.50
C PHE A 15 22.95 1.92 -12.15
N LEU A 16 23.83 2.63 -11.44
CA LEU A 16 23.47 3.32 -10.20
C LEU A 16 22.49 4.47 -10.42
N LEU A 17 22.61 5.18 -11.55
CA LEU A 17 21.65 6.22 -11.94
C LEU A 17 20.27 5.62 -12.24
N LEU A 18 20.22 4.51 -12.97
CA LEU A 18 18.99 3.77 -13.27
C LEU A 18 18.27 3.33 -11.98
N ILE A 19 19.00 2.72 -11.02
CA ILE A 19 18.42 2.31 -9.74
C ILE A 19 17.88 3.50 -8.96
N LYS A 20 18.59 4.64 -8.96
CA LYS A 20 18.12 5.84 -8.28
C LYS A 20 16.84 6.38 -8.89
N GLU A 21 16.72 6.35 -10.21
CA GLU A 21 15.54 6.81 -10.94
C GLU A 21 14.33 5.90 -10.66
N GLU A 22 14.49 4.58 -10.77
CA GLU A 22 13.44 3.62 -10.44
C GLU A 22 13.00 3.72 -8.97
N LEU A 23 13.96 3.83 -8.04
CA LEU A 23 13.65 3.98 -6.62
C LEU A 23 12.92 5.30 -6.34
N SER A 24 13.34 6.39 -6.97
CA SER A 24 12.68 7.69 -6.84
C SER A 24 11.24 7.64 -7.35
N ASN A 25 11.02 7.01 -8.50
CA ASN A 25 9.69 6.85 -9.09
C ASN A 25 8.80 5.98 -8.19
N PHE A 26 9.33 4.87 -7.69
CA PHE A 26 8.62 4.00 -6.75
C PHE A 26 8.24 4.72 -5.45
N LEU A 27 9.15 5.51 -4.86
CA LEU A 27 8.87 6.29 -3.66
C LEU A 27 7.82 7.38 -3.92
N GLY A 28 7.88 8.01 -5.10
CA GLY A 28 6.86 8.96 -5.55
C GLY A 28 5.47 8.34 -5.61
N ASP A 29 5.36 7.17 -6.27
CA ASP A 29 4.12 6.41 -6.35
C ASP A 29 3.62 5.98 -4.97
N LEU A 30 4.51 5.47 -4.13
CA LEU A 30 4.18 5.04 -2.77
C LEU A 30 3.61 6.19 -1.95
N LEU A 31 4.16 7.40 -2.09
CA LEU A 31 3.68 8.60 -1.41
C LEU A 31 2.27 8.98 -1.89
N ILE A 32 2.01 8.98 -3.20
CA ILE A 32 0.68 9.26 -3.77
C ILE A 32 -0.35 8.26 -3.23
N TRP A 33 -0.04 6.97 -3.28
CA TRP A 33 -0.94 5.93 -2.80
C TRP A 33 -1.15 6.00 -1.28
N THR A 34 -0.13 6.38 -0.51
CA THR A 34 -0.24 6.57 0.94
C THR A 34 -1.17 7.73 1.28
N ILE A 35 -1.04 8.87 0.59
CA ILE A 35 -1.94 10.01 0.77
C ILE A 35 -3.37 9.61 0.42
N LEU A 36 -3.56 8.91 -0.70
CA LEU A 36 -4.89 8.43 -1.10
C LEU A 36 -5.49 7.49 -0.04
N ALA A 37 -4.69 6.57 0.51
CA ALA A 37 -5.10 5.68 1.59
C ALA A 37 -5.56 6.44 2.83
N LEU A 38 -4.83 7.48 3.20
CA LEU A 38 -5.13 8.32 4.36
C LEU A 38 -6.41 9.13 4.14
N ILE A 39 -6.60 9.70 2.95
CA ILE A 39 -7.84 10.39 2.58
C ILE A 39 -9.02 9.41 2.66
N LEU A 40 -8.87 8.23 2.08
CA LEU A 40 -9.91 7.21 2.06
C LEU A 40 -10.24 6.72 3.48
N TYR A 41 -9.23 6.54 4.34
CA TYR A 41 -9.42 6.26 5.75
C TYR A 41 -10.25 7.35 6.45
N ILE A 42 -9.89 8.62 6.28
CA ILE A 42 -10.64 9.73 6.89
C ILE A 42 -12.08 9.73 6.36
N VAL A 43 -12.29 9.64 5.05
CA VAL A 43 -13.62 9.67 4.45
C VAL A 43 -14.48 8.51 4.94
N VAL A 44 -13.97 7.29 4.93
CA VAL A 44 -14.71 6.10 5.36
C VAL A 44 -14.98 6.15 6.85
N PHE A 45 -13.97 6.33 7.71
CA PHE A 45 -14.16 6.22 9.15
C PHE A 45 -14.77 7.45 9.78
N TYR A 46 -14.27 8.65 9.44
CA TYR A 46 -14.82 9.88 9.99
C TYR A 46 -16.17 10.21 9.37
N GLY A 47 -16.28 10.07 8.05
CA GLY A 47 -17.53 10.32 7.31
C GLY A 47 -18.63 9.33 7.68
N ALA A 48 -18.37 8.02 7.63
CA ALA A 48 -19.39 7.04 7.99
C ALA A 48 -19.77 7.12 9.48
N ARG A 49 -18.82 7.36 10.39
CA ARG A 49 -19.14 7.55 11.82
C ARG A 49 -20.08 8.73 12.02
N SER A 50 -19.84 9.84 11.33
CA SER A 50 -20.72 11.01 11.38
C SER A 50 -22.13 10.69 10.85
N LEU A 51 -22.23 9.98 9.73
CA LEU A 51 -23.50 9.56 9.15
C LEU A 51 -24.27 8.60 10.07
N PHE A 52 -23.63 7.54 10.57
CA PHE A 52 -24.30 6.59 11.47
C PHE A 52 -24.77 7.24 12.77
N ARG A 53 -24.01 8.21 13.30
CA ARG A 53 -24.43 8.99 14.46
C ARG A 53 -25.66 9.85 14.18
N ARG A 54 -25.76 10.44 12.97
CA ARG A 54 -26.95 11.20 12.56
C ARG A 54 -28.17 10.30 12.34
N LEU A 55 -27.95 9.07 11.90
CA LEU A 55 -29.00 8.09 11.63
C LEU A 55 -29.43 7.28 12.87
N ASN A 56 -28.86 7.56 14.06
CA ASN A 56 -29.03 6.77 15.28
C ASN A 56 -28.81 5.26 15.06
N ASN A 57 -27.91 4.90 14.16
CA ASN A 57 -27.64 3.51 13.81
C ASN A 57 -26.49 2.96 14.65
N GLU A 58 -26.82 2.43 15.83
CA GLU A 58 -25.85 1.84 16.77
C GLU A 58 -25.10 0.66 16.16
N ILE A 59 -25.80 -0.17 15.36
CA ILE A 59 -25.20 -1.31 14.65
C ILE A 59 -24.14 -0.81 13.66
N GLY A 60 -24.43 0.26 12.91
CA GLY A 60 -23.47 0.85 11.98
C GLY A 60 -22.20 1.35 12.66
N ILE A 61 -22.32 1.95 13.85
CA ILE A 61 -21.16 2.39 14.65
C ILE A 61 -20.34 1.17 15.13
N LEU A 62 -21.01 0.11 15.57
CA LEU A 62 -20.36 -1.13 16.00
C LEU A 62 -19.60 -1.80 14.85
N THR A 63 -20.25 -1.95 13.69
CA THR A 63 -19.63 -2.47 12.47
C THR A 63 -18.41 -1.63 12.08
N LEU A 64 -18.52 -0.30 12.12
CA LEU A 64 -17.41 0.59 11.79
C LEU A 64 -16.21 0.42 12.75
N ASN A 65 -16.47 0.16 14.04
CA ASN A 65 -15.41 -0.15 15.00
C ASN A 65 -14.73 -1.49 14.69
N ILE A 66 -15.47 -2.53 14.30
CA ILE A 66 -14.91 -3.83 13.89
C ILE A 66 -14.04 -3.66 12.64
N LEU A 67 -14.48 -2.83 11.68
CA LEU A 67 -13.73 -2.53 10.45
C LEU A 67 -12.46 -1.69 10.70
N GLN A 68 -12.36 -0.96 11.82
CA GLN A 68 -11.34 0.06 12.05
C GLN A 68 -9.90 -0.46 12.01
N THR A 69 -9.67 -1.69 12.46
CA THR A 69 -8.34 -2.31 12.45
C THR A 69 -8.03 -3.06 11.15
N PRO A 70 -8.89 -3.94 10.63
CA PRO A 70 -8.58 -4.74 9.44
C PRO A 70 -8.65 -3.96 8.12
N LEU A 71 -9.55 -2.97 7.99
CA LEU A 71 -9.75 -2.27 6.72
C LEU A 71 -8.54 -1.41 6.30
N PRO A 72 -7.88 -0.64 7.19
CA PRO A 72 -6.66 0.08 6.83
C PRO A 72 -5.52 -0.85 6.41
N ILE A 73 -5.40 -2.03 7.03
CA ILE A 73 -4.39 -3.02 6.66
C ILE A 73 -4.64 -3.49 5.22
N ILE A 74 -5.89 -3.78 4.86
CA ILE A 74 -6.27 -4.12 3.48
C ILE A 74 -5.91 -3.00 2.52
N PHE A 75 -6.23 -1.74 2.84
CA PHE A 75 -5.88 -0.60 2.00
C PHE A 75 -4.37 -0.48 1.79
N ILE A 76 -3.58 -0.56 2.86
CA ILE A 76 -2.12 -0.52 2.78
C ILE A 76 -1.59 -1.63 1.87
N LEU A 77 -2.08 -2.86 2.02
CA LEU A 77 -1.65 -3.97 1.18
C LEU A 77 -2.04 -3.80 -0.28
N ILE A 78 -3.24 -3.30 -0.58
CA ILE A 78 -3.67 -3.01 -1.95
C ILE A 78 -2.80 -1.93 -2.58
N PHE A 79 -2.56 -0.84 -1.86
CA PHE A 79 -1.75 0.27 -2.36
C PHE A 79 -0.28 -0.11 -2.55
N LEU A 80 0.27 -0.87 -1.61
CA LEU A 80 1.61 -1.44 -1.76
C LEU A 80 1.67 -2.37 -2.98
N LYS A 81 0.64 -3.20 -3.19
CA LYS A 81 0.55 -4.06 -4.37
C LYS A 81 0.56 -3.27 -5.67
N ILE A 82 -0.20 -2.18 -5.74
CA ILE A 82 -0.26 -1.32 -6.93
C ILE A 82 1.08 -0.60 -7.16
N ALA A 83 1.69 -0.05 -6.11
CA ALA A 83 3.00 0.58 -6.20
C ALA A 83 4.07 -0.41 -6.72
N ILE A 84 4.03 -1.66 -6.26
CA ILE A 84 4.94 -2.71 -6.72
C ILE A 84 4.65 -3.13 -8.17
N SER A 85 3.39 -3.08 -8.63
CA SER A 85 3.07 -3.44 -10.03
C SER A 85 3.56 -2.43 -11.05
N ASN A 86 3.86 -1.20 -10.61
CA ASN A 86 4.41 -0.16 -11.46
C ASN A 86 5.94 -0.28 -11.65
N LEU A 87 6.61 -1.15 -10.87
CA LEU A 87 8.02 -1.48 -11.08
C LEU A 87 8.14 -2.42 -12.29
N GLU A 88 8.77 -1.95 -13.37
CA GLU A 88 9.07 -2.79 -14.52
C GLU A 88 10.25 -3.74 -14.19
N SER A 89 10.12 -5.01 -14.60
CA SER A 89 11.26 -5.91 -14.86
C SER A 89 12.09 -6.47 -13.69
N LEU A 90 11.47 -6.87 -12.57
CA LEU A 90 12.12 -7.81 -11.62
C LEU A 90 11.33 -9.12 -11.53
N GLU A 91 11.97 -10.23 -11.89
CA GLU A 91 11.40 -11.58 -11.92
C GLU A 91 10.79 -11.99 -10.55
N TYR A 92 11.37 -11.48 -9.45
CA TYR A 92 10.90 -11.70 -8.09
C TYR A 92 9.62 -10.93 -7.71
N LEU A 93 9.23 -9.90 -8.48
CA LEU A 93 8.01 -9.13 -8.20
C LEU A 93 6.76 -10.00 -8.30
N ALA A 94 6.74 -10.99 -9.19
CA ALA A 94 5.60 -11.88 -9.35
C ALA A 94 5.30 -12.68 -8.07
N ILE A 95 6.33 -13.11 -7.33
CA ILE A 95 6.16 -13.83 -6.06
C ILE A 95 5.62 -12.88 -4.99
N ILE A 96 6.17 -11.67 -4.90
CA ILE A 96 5.72 -10.64 -3.96
C ILE A 96 4.25 -10.29 -4.22
N GLN A 97 3.87 -10.08 -5.48
CA GLN A 97 2.48 -9.82 -5.89
C GLN A 97 1.51 -10.94 -5.45
N ARG A 98 1.94 -12.21 -5.57
CA ARG A 98 1.16 -13.37 -5.12
C ARG A 98 1.03 -13.40 -3.60
N LEU A 99 2.10 -13.15 -2.86
CA LEU A 99 2.09 -13.08 -1.40
C LEU A 99 1.19 -11.96 -0.88
N LEU A 100 1.27 -10.76 -1.46
CA LEU A 100 0.37 -9.66 -1.10
C LEU A 100 -1.09 -10.03 -1.39
N THR A 101 -1.36 -10.69 -2.50
CA THR A 101 -2.72 -11.17 -2.82
C THR A 101 -3.22 -12.18 -1.80
N ALA A 102 -2.38 -13.14 -1.40
CA ALA A 102 -2.73 -14.11 -0.35
C ALA A 102 -2.99 -13.43 1.01
N ALA A 103 -2.18 -12.44 1.38
CA ALA A 103 -2.37 -11.66 2.60
C ALA A 103 -3.68 -10.88 2.59
N ILE A 104 -4.01 -10.22 1.47
CA ILE A 104 -5.30 -9.52 1.29
C ILE A 104 -6.46 -10.51 1.46
N ILE A 105 -6.41 -11.67 0.81
CA ILE A 105 -7.45 -12.70 0.93
C ILE A 105 -7.60 -13.12 2.40
N LEU A 106 -6.51 -13.44 3.10
CA LEU A 106 -6.54 -13.91 4.48
C LEU A 106 -7.19 -12.86 5.41
N ILE A 107 -6.78 -11.59 5.29
CA ILE A 107 -7.33 -10.51 6.12
C ILE A 107 -8.79 -10.23 5.75
N SER A 108 -9.15 -10.29 4.47
CA SER A 108 -10.56 -10.19 4.04
C SER A 108 -11.40 -11.35 4.58
N THR A 109 -10.89 -12.59 4.58
CA THR A 109 -11.58 -13.74 5.17
C THR A 109 -11.77 -13.55 6.68
N TYR A 110 -10.73 -13.12 7.39
CA TYR A 110 -10.82 -12.79 8.82
C TYR A 110 -11.87 -11.70 9.05
N LEU A 111 -11.87 -10.65 8.23
CA LEU A 111 -12.81 -9.54 8.34
C LEU A 111 -14.26 -9.99 8.16
N VAL A 112 -14.52 -10.81 7.15
CA VAL A 112 -15.85 -11.40 6.96
C VAL A 112 -16.24 -12.21 8.19
N SER A 113 -15.36 -13.08 8.69
CA SER A 113 -15.62 -13.86 9.90
C SER A 113 -15.95 -12.96 11.11
N ALA A 114 -15.19 -11.89 11.32
CA ALA A 114 -15.37 -10.96 12.43
C ALA A 114 -16.65 -10.11 12.34
N LEU A 115 -17.23 -9.96 11.15
CA LEU A 115 -18.50 -9.26 10.96
C LEU A 115 -19.73 -10.13 11.26
N PHE A 116 -19.57 -11.46 11.20
CA PHE A 116 -20.66 -12.43 11.38
C PHE A 116 -20.55 -13.26 12.66
N THR A 117 -19.52 -13.01 13.49
CA THR A 117 -19.30 -13.65 14.80
C THR A 117 -19.46 -12.61 15.91
#